data_AF-A0A317DDT3-F1
#
_entry.id   AF-A0A317DDT3-F1
#
_cell.length_a   1.000
_cell.length_b   1.000
_cell.length_c   1.000
_cell.angle_alpha   90.00
_cell.angle_beta   90.00
_cell.angle_gamma   90.00
#
_symmetry.space_group_name_H-M   'P 1'
#
loop_
_entity.id
_entity.type
_entity.pdbx_description
1 polymer ?
#
loop_
_entity_poly.entity_id
_entity_poly.type
_entity_poly.pdbx_seq_one_letter_code
_entity_poly.pdbx_strand_id
1 'polypeptide(L)'
;MSNDVTSTDGGASTAPPTRRRRALWVAGVAGLTGVVGLAALGGVAARDDKPSSGRVSDAQPSTNRQNVSDAGGAGDNADGAEGNSGEDPGDEWSGDDWSGFDDRQGNDDKGDDKGDGKGDDKRDEKDRDKQVPCDTDKLIQAITFANNDNGGVLQLAKGCTYNLTRNDYEGNGLPVITEHITLKGEHTTIGRDATADYFRILNVGPGGYLTLKGLSIKGGQTLQRQMTVDPATVWAPYSPSVRATSAAEQAKPATAAAAKPGAAAKTAAKPAAKTPAKPAAKPAAAAKTAAKPATTAAAKAAAATAKPAAAAKAAATVAKPAAAAAKPAAAGPAAVPLVEEPGFNDGAGVLVQPGGRAEILDSELLYNQSGGNGGGLANFGNTRLSKTTVAHNTAFFFGGGIFNAGVLQVDESKIKDNNAIIGGGGIANGAAEIFTDDVEGGSVWVYKSEVSANRTLGFGGGVLDVEGTTTLHETTVSDNTALLAGGGVAVADSQLTLKHATVASNSTAGVGGGLAVAFDSTATVENSWIKDNTAGFFGAGLFNEDSVTTLRDSEVVGNRAVGPFARGGGIFNTDGGEVTLHRTKVAHNFATLPPGGIFNGLGSTVTLDDKSAVTANRPTNCFNVPDCFA
;
A
#
# COMPACT_ATOMS: atom_id res chain seq x y z
N MET A 1 40.69 -43.38 -16.20
CA MET A 1 42.06 -43.41 -15.66
C MET A 1 42.15 -42.32 -14.62
N SER A 2 42.74 -42.60 -13.46
CA SER A 2 42.95 -41.58 -12.42
C SER A 2 44.15 -40.69 -12.75
N ASN A 3 44.19 -39.51 -12.13
CA ASN A 3 45.36 -39.09 -11.34
C ASN A 3 45.00 -37.83 -10.53
N ASP A 4 45.10 -37.92 -9.21
CA ASP A 4 45.12 -36.76 -8.32
C ASP A 4 46.48 -36.06 -8.40
N VAL A 5 46.49 -34.73 -8.24
CA VAL A 5 47.66 -34.00 -7.73
C VAL A 5 47.17 -32.99 -6.71
N THR A 6 47.63 -33.13 -5.47
CA THR A 6 47.35 -32.20 -4.37
C THR A 6 48.25 -30.97 -4.46
N SER A 7 47.70 -29.78 -4.20
CA SER A 7 48.46 -28.68 -3.62
C SER A 7 47.65 -27.98 -2.54
N THR A 8 48.26 -27.80 -1.38
CA THR A 8 47.76 -26.90 -0.34
C THR A 8 48.22 -25.49 -0.64
N ASP A 9 47.36 -24.50 -0.45
CA ASP A 9 47.69 -23.27 0.28
C ASP A 9 46.44 -22.49 0.66
N GLY A 10 46.52 -21.72 1.75
CA GLY A 10 45.37 -21.02 2.33
C GLY A 10 45.16 -19.62 1.77
N GLY A 11 44.01 -19.36 1.15
CA GLY A 11 43.56 -18.03 0.75
C GLY A 11 42.06 -17.85 1.03
N ALA A 12 41.70 -16.92 1.91
CA ALA A 12 40.30 -16.61 2.18
C ALA A 12 39.69 -15.87 0.98
N SER A 13 38.77 -16.52 0.25
CA SER A 13 38.08 -15.88 -0.86
C SER A 13 37.02 -14.91 -0.35
N THR A 14 37.35 -13.61 -0.33
CA THR A 14 36.40 -12.52 -0.07
C THR A 14 35.55 -12.26 -1.32
N ALA A 15 34.72 -13.23 -1.70
CA ALA A 15 33.66 -12.99 -2.66
C ALA A 15 32.57 -12.10 -2.01
N PRO A 16 32.07 -11.05 -2.68
CA PRO A 16 30.92 -10.31 -2.18
C PRO A 16 29.68 -11.23 -2.16
N PRO A 17 28.76 -11.08 -1.18
CA PRO A 17 27.57 -11.90 -1.13
C PRO A 17 26.69 -11.62 -2.35
N THR A 18 26.44 -12.63 -3.17
CA THR A 18 25.41 -12.55 -4.20
C THR A 18 24.05 -12.41 -3.55
N ARG A 19 23.29 -11.36 -3.89
CA ARG A 19 21.87 -11.25 -3.51
C ARG A 19 21.15 -12.51 -3.98
N ARG A 20 20.78 -13.38 -3.04
CA ARG A 20 19.84 -14.46 -3.31
C ARG A 20 18.45 -13.84 -3.29
N ARG A 21 17.78 -13.76 -4.44
CA ARG A 21 16.33 -13.60 -4.49
C ARG A 21 15.73 -14.70 -3.60
N ARG A 22 15.14 -14.29 -2.47
CA ARG A 22 14.40 -15.19 -1.58
C ARG A 22 12.94 -15.07 -2.03
N ALA A 23 12.49 -16.00 -2.87
CA ALA A 23 11.05 -16.13 -3.15
C ALA A 23 10.27 -16.08 -1.83
N LEU A 24 9.18 -15.30 -1.80
CA LEU A 24 8.63 -14.73 -0.57
C LEU A 24 7.75 -15.76 0.18
N TRP A 25 8.40 -16.84 0.62
CA TRP A 25 7.78 -17.92 1.37
C TRP A 25 7.12 -17.36 2.62
N VAL A 26 5.80 -17.54 2.72
CA VAL A 26 4.98 -17.22 3.90
C VAL A 26 5.30 -18.22 5.03
N ALA A 27 6.51 -18.05 5.57
CA ALA A 27 7.11 -18.78 6.68
C ALA A 27 7.55 -17.84 7.82
N GLY A 28 7.32 -16.52 7.66
CA GLY A 28 7.39 -15.50 8.73
C GLY A 28 6.05 -15.34 9.45
N VAL A 29 5.50 -16.44 9.98
CA VAL A 29 4.36 -16.40 10.91
C VAL A 29 4.56 -17.42 12.05
N ALA A 30 5.76 -17.40 12.64
CA ALA A 30 6.20 -18.33 13.68
C ALA A 30 5.34 -18.27 14.98
N GLY A 31 4.41 -17.32 15.08
CA GLY A 31 3.42 -17.21 16.17
C GLY A 31 2.04 -17.83 15.93
N LEU A 32 1.69 -18.32 14.73
CA LEU A 32 0.34 -18.84 14.40
C LEU A 32 0.27 -20.36 14.16
N THR A 33 0.92 -21.14 15.02
CA THR A 33 0.63 -22.58 15.19
C THR A 33 -0.71 -22.82 15.93
N GLY A 34 -1.79 -22.13 15.50
CA GLY A 34 -3.01 -21.99 16.30
C GLY A 34 -4.25 -21.42 15.59
N VAL A 35 -4.76 -22.13 14.58
CA VAL A 35 -6.16 -22.09 14.11
C VAL A 35 -6.70 -20.75 13.55
N VAL A 36 -6.36 -20.44 12.29
CA VAL A 36 -7.37 -20.12 11.25
C VAL A 36 -6.91 -20.78 9.95
N GLY A 37 -7.77 -21.58 9.32
CA GLY A 37 -7.52 -22.09 7.97
C GLY A 37 -8.26 -21.25 6.93
N LEU A 38 -7.54 -20.72 5.92
CA LEU A 38 -8.19 -20.14 4.74
C LEU A 38 -8.80 -21.27 3.89
N ALA A 39 -10.05 -21.60 4.20
CA ALA A 39 -10.85 -22.61 3.51
C ALA A 39 -12.25 -22.07 3.13
N ALA A 40 -12.29 -20.85 2.58
CA ALA A 40 -13.48 -20.23 2.00
C ALA A 40 -13.06 -19.37 0.79
N LEU A 41 -13.87 -19.37 -0.26
CA LEU A 41 -13.62 -18.78 -1.60
C LEU A 41 -12.62 -19.56 -2.48
N GLY A 42 -13.10 -20.62 -3.12
CA GLY A 42 -12.34 -21.42 -4.12
C GLY A 42 -13.16 -22.52 -4.80
N GLY A 43 -14.49 -22.35 -4.89
CA GLY A 43 -15.45 -23.42 -5.15
C GLY A 43 -15.91 -23.60 -6.60
N VAL A 44 -15.03 -23.47 -7.60
CA VAL A 44 -15.32 -23.83 -9.00
C VAL A 44 -14.12 -24.59 -9.58
N ALA A 45 -14.34 -25.83 -10.02
CA ALA A 45 -13.27 -26.69 -10.49
C ALA A 45 -12.92 -26.41 -11.96
N ALA A 46 -11.69 -25.96 -12.21
CA ALA A 46 -11.02 -26.27 -13.47
C ALA A 46 -10.67 -27.77 -13.47
N ARG A 47 -10.89 -28.46 -14.59
CA ARG A 47 -10.45 -29.86 -14.78
C ARG A 47 -9.13 -29.87 -15.55
N ASP A 48 -8.22 -30.74 -15.14
CA ASP A 48 -7.03 -31.05 -15.91
C ASP A 48 -7.40 -31.68 -17.26
N ASP A 49 -6.96 -31.05 -18.36
CA ASP A 49 -6.73 -31.71 -19.64
C ASP A 49 -5.50 -31.07 -20.30
N LYS A 50 -4.36 -31.77 -20.27
CA LYS A 50 -3.13 -31.38 -20.96
C LYS A 50 -3.12 -31.92 -22.39
N PRO A 51 -2.77 -31.09 -23.39
CA PRO A 51 -2.12 -31.56 -24.61
C PRO A 51 -0.60 -31.31 -24.57
N SER A 52 0.17 -32.19 -25.19
CA SER A 52 1.62 -32.09 -25.31
C SER A 52 2.06 -31.12 -26.41
N SER A 53 3.25 -30.54 -26.25
CA SER A 53 3.93 -29.78 -27.31
C SER A 53 4.29 -30.65 -28.52
N GLY A 54 4.25 -30.06 -29.72
CA GLY A 54 5.03 -30.53 -30.87
C GLY A 54 4.28 -30.82 -32.16
N ARG A 55 4.07 -29.78 -32.99
CA ARG A 55 4.66 -29.70 -34.35
C ARG A 55 4.52 -28.32 -34.97
N VAL A 56 5.50 -27.97 -35.79
CA VAL A 56 5.53 -26.78 -36.66
C VAL A 56 4.85 -27.13 -37.99
N SER A 57 4.02 -26.23 -38.52
CA SER A 57 3.92 -25.95 -39.97
C SER A 57 3.05 -24.71 -40.25
N ASP A 58 3.70 -23.69 -40.79
CA ASP A 58 3.27 -22.81 -41.89
C ASP A 58 1.77 -22.56 -42.14
N ALA A 59 1.37 -21.29 -42.07
CA ALA A 59 0.16 -20.77 -42.71
C ALA A 59 0.47 -19.42 -43.41
N GLN A 60 0.57 -19.44 -44.74
CA GLN A 60 0.60 -18.23 -45.57
C GLN A 60 -0.82 -17.64 -45.75
N PRO A 61 -0.96 -16.35 -46.11
CA PRO A 61 -2.25 -15.66 -46.08
C PRO A 61 -3.20 -16.10 -47.19
N SER A 62 -4.48 -16.21 -46.86
CA SER A 62 -5.55 -16.31 -47.87
C SER A 62 -5.96 -14.91 -48.32
N THR A 63 -5.97 -14.69 -49.64
CA THR A 63 -6.44 -13.45 -50.25
C THR A 63 -7.91 -13.58 -50.66
N ASN A 64 -8.64 -12.47 -50.62
CA ASN A 64 -9.82 -12.28 -51.46
C ASN A 64 -9.93 -10.79 -51.86
N ARG A 65 -9.59 -10.51 -53.12
CA ARG A 65 -9.94 -9.26 -53.82
C ARG A 65 -11.06 -9.58 -54.80
N GLN A 66 -12.00 -8.64 -54.97
CA GLN A 66 -12.78 -8.30 -56.18
C GLN A 66 -13.98 -7.44 -55.69
N ASN A 67 -14.37 -6.33 -56.28
CA ASN A 67 -13.82 -5.58 -57.42
C ASN A 67 -14.03 -4.06 -57.24
N VAL A 68 -13.22 -3.26 -57.92
CA VAL A 68 -13.48 -1.84 -58.19
C VAL A 68 -13.52 -1.67 -59.71
N SER A 69 -14.41 -0.82 -60.23
CA SER A 69 -14.47 -0.49 -61.65
C SER A 69 -15.04 0.91 -61.86
N ASP A 70 -14.17 1.88 -62.16
CA ASP A 70 -14.57 3.21 -62.61
C ASP A 70 -14.88 3.21 -64.12
N ALA A 71 -16.00 3.82 -64.50
CA ALA A 71 -16.26 4.35 -65.84
C ALA A 71 -17.41 5.37 -65.77
N GLY A 72 -17.21 6.58 -66.29
CA GLY A 72 -18.24 7.64 -66.31
C GLY A 72 -18.74 7.98 -67.73
N GLY A 73 -19.90 8.63 -67.84
CA GLY A 73 -20.41 9.16 -69.10
C GLY A 73 -21.89 9.58 -69.10
N ALA A 74 -22.13 10.89 -69.04
CA ALA A 74 -23.32 11.71 -69.37
C ALA A 74 -24.68 11.07 -69.79
N GLY A 75 -25.81 11.67 -69.34
CA GLY A 75 -27.16 11.35 -69.84
C GLY A 75 -28.35 12.03 -69.13
N ASP A 76 -28.54 13.32 -69.40
CA ASP A 76 -29.66 14.27 -69.15
C ASP A 76 -31.05 13.81 -68.60
N ASN A 77 -31.69 14.74 -67.86
CA ASN A 77 -33.14 14.91 -67.58
C ASN A 77 -33.85 13.91 -66.63
N ALA A 78 -34.89 14.28 -65.86
CA ALA A 78 -35.39 15.58 -65.36
C ALA A 78 -36.43 15.33 -64.24
N ASP A 79 -36.79 16.39 -63.48
CA ASP A 79 -37.91 16.49 -62.51
C ASP A 79 -37.91 15.54 -61.29
N GLY A 80 -38.32 15.93 -60.08
CA GLY A 80 -38.70 17.27 -59.59
C GLY A 80 -39.69 17.21 -58.41
N ALA A 81 -39.22 17.38 -57.16
CA ALA A 81 -40.08 17.61 -56.00
C ALA A 81 -39.32 18.23 -54.80
N GLU A 82 -39.78 19.38 -54.32
CA GLU A 82 -39.48 19.95 -53.00
C GLU A 82 -40.25 19.15 -51.92
N GLY A 83 -39.88 19.12 -50.63
CA GLY A 83 -38.77 19.74 -49.91
C GLY A 83 -39.18 19.98 -48.45
N ASN A 84 -38.26 19.77 -47.48
CA ASN A 84 -38.41 20.32 -46.13
C ASN A 84 -37.05 20.41 -45.43
N SER A 85 -36.53 21.62 -45.28
CA SER A 85 -35.26 21.89 -44.60
C SER A 85 -35.46 22.02 -43.08
N GLY A 86 -34.96 21.05 -42.33
CA GLY A 86 -34.56 21.27 -40.94
C GLY A 86 -33.08 21.64 -40.95
N GLU A 87 -32.75 22.89 -40.65
CA GLU A 87 -31.38 23.39 -40.68
C GLU A 87 -30.59 22.90 -39.46
N ASP A 88 -29.48 22.22 -39.70
CA ASP A 88 -28.58 21.67 -38.68
C ASP A 88 -27.31 22.55 -38.58
N PRO A 89 -27.12 23.33 -37.50
CA PRO A 89 -26.07 24.35 -37.45
C PRO A 89 -24.85 23.92 -36.61
N GLY A 90 -23.74 23.48 -37.23
CA GLY A 90 -22.51 23.31 -36.46
C GLY A 90 -21.26 22.63 -37.03
N ASP A 91 -21.20 22.23 -38.31
CA ASP A 91 -19.98 21.64 -38.90
C ASP A 91 -18.86 22.67 -39.18
N GLU A 92 -18.36 23.33 -38.12
CA GLU A 92 -17.22 24.26 -38.16
C GLU A 92 -16.11 23.86 -37.16
N TRP A 93 -15.50 22.70 -37.38
CA TRP A 93 -14.21 22.30 -36.78
C TRP A 93 -13.38 21.53 -37.82
N SER A 94 -12.85 22.23 -38.84
CA SER A 94 -11.97 21.63 -39.86
C SER A 94 -10.54 21.38 -39.32
N GLY A 95 -9.72 20.63 -40.07
CA GLY A 95 -8.36 20.27 -39.62
C GLY A 95 -7.40 21.44 -39.41
N ASP A 96 -7.66 22.57 -40.07
CA ASP A 96 -6.85 23.81 -39.99
C ASP A 96 -7.00 24.51 -38.63
N ASP A 97 -8.13 24.25 -37.97
CA ASP A 97 -8.68 25.01 -36.84
C ASP A 97 -8.08 24.57 -35.48
N TRP A 98 -7.04 23.73 -35.52
CA TRP A 98 -6.18 23.35 -34.38
C TRP A 98 -4.89 24.17 -34.29
N SER A 99 -4.53 24.92 -35.34
CA SER A 99 -3.32 25.77 -35.40
C SER A 99 -3.25 26.87 -34.33
N GLY A 100 -4.34 27.12 -33.59
CA GLY A 100 -4.41 28.06 -32.47
C GLY A 100 -3.89 27.52 -31.12
N PHE A 101 -3.35 26.29 -31.05
CA PHE A 101 -2.76 25.73 -29.83
C PHE A 101 -1.22 25.85 -29.75
N ASP A 102 -0.56 26.49 -30.74
CA ASP A 102 0.90 26.68 -30.85
C ASP A 102 1.43 27.77 -29.88
N ASP A 103 1.28 27.51 -28.58
CA ASP A 103 1.56 28.42 -27.46
C ASP A 103 3.08 28.55 -27.19
N ARG A 104 3.79 29.16 -28.14
CA ARG A 104 5.25 29.36 -28.07
C ARG A 104 5.62 30.29 -26.92
N GLN A 105 6.49 29.81 -26.04
CA GLN A 105 6.91 30.52 -24.84
C GLN A 105 7.50 31.90 -25.17
N GLY A 106 7.13 32.90 -24.36
CA GLY A 106 7.60 34.27 -24.51
C GLY A 106 9.12 34.38 -24.44
N ASN A 107 9.68 35.17 -25.36
CA ASN A 107 11.10 35.52 -25.38
C ASN A 107 11.22 37.04 -25.29
N ASP A 108 11.62 37.55 -24.12
CA ASP A 108 11.63 38.98 -23.76
C ASP A 108 12.76 39.78 -24.47
N ASP A 109 12.68 39.92 -25.80
CA ASP A 109 13.61 40.77 -26.56
C ASP A 109 13.03 42.17 -26.82
N LYS A 110 13.81 43.20 -26.44
CA LYS A 110 13.41 44.61 -26.55
C LYS A 110 13.87 45.20 -27.88
N GLY A 111 12.91 45.65 -28.68
CA GLY A 111 13.16 46.48 -29.86
C GLY A 111 12.11 47.58 -30.00
N ASP A 112 12.50 48.82 -29.72
CA ASP A 112 11.66 50.00 -29.96
C ASP A 112 11.52 50.27 -31.47
N ASP A 113 10.29 50.56 -31.94
CA ASP A 113 10.10 51.66 -32.89
C ASP A 113 8.68 52.23 -32.85
N LYS A 114 8.47 53.41 -33.45
CA LYS A 114 7.21 54.17 -33.42
C LYS A 114 6.59 54.36 -34.80
N GLY A 115 5.27 54.23 -34.89
CA GLY A 115 4.49 54.63 -36.07
C GLY A 115 3.05 54.98 -35.71
N ASP A 116 2.64 56.21 -36.00
CA ASP A 116 1.30 56.72 -35.68
C ASP A 116 0.25 56.30 -36.71
N GLY A 117 -0.92 55.80 -36.29
CA GLY A 117 -2.02 55.48 -37.20
C GLY A 117 -3.31 55.03 -36.51
N LYS A 118 -4.37 55.85 -36.59
CA LYS A 118 -5.70 55.54 -36.03
C LYS A 118 -6.39 54.35 -36.72
N GLY A 119 -7.07 53.52 -35.93
CA GLY A 119 -8.28 52.80 -36.34
C GLY A 119 -8.13 51.29 -36.50
N ASP A 120 -8.37 50.54 -35.41
CA ASP A 120 -9.51 49.60 -35.31
C ASP A 120 -9.41 48.80 -34.00
N ASP A 121 -10.12 49.26 -32.96
CA ASP A 121 -10.16 48.65 -31.61
C ASP A 121 -10.99 47.35 -31.61
N LYS A 122 -10.52 46.33 -32.35
CA LYS A 122 -11.18 45.02 -32.54
C LYS A 122 -10.20 43.84 -32.66
N ARG A 123 -9.04 43.90 -32.00
CA ARG A 123 -8.09 42.76 -31.93
C ARG A 123 -7.92 42.15 -30.54
N ASP A 124 -8.52 42.73 -29.50
CA ASP A 124 -8.21 42.38 -28.10
C ASP A 124 -9.26 41.48 -27.41
N GLU A 125 -10.15 40.82 -28.17
CA GLU A 125 -11.20 39.97 -27.58
C GLU A 125 -11.58 38.69 -28.37
N LYS A 126 -10.78 38.28 -29.38
CA LYS A 126 -11.04 37.02 -30.11
C LYS A 126 -10.16 35.83 -29.72
N ASP A 127 -8.94 36.08 -29.23
CA ASP A 127 -8.00 35.02 -28.85
C ASP A 127 -8.15 34.65 -27.37
N ARG A 128 -9.40 34.50 -26.90
CA ARG A 128 -9.71 33.92 -25.59
C ARG A 128 -9.96 32.43 -25.73
N ASP A 129 -9.07 31.63 -25.15
CA ASP A 129 -9.29 30.24 -24.71
C ASP A 129 -10.21 29.42 -25.62
N LYS A 130 -9.67 28.87 -26.73
CA LYS A 130 -10.41 27.93 -27.57
C LYS A 130 -10.61 26.59 -26.85
N GLN A 131 -11.60 26.59 -25.97
CA GLN A 131 -11.93 25.49 -25.09
C GLN A 131 -12.38 24.27 -25.92
N VAL A 132 -11.87 23.09 -25.58
CA VAL A 132 -12.34 21.82 -26.12
C VAL A 132 -13.85 21.72 -25.81
N PRO A 133 -14.74 21.51 -26.80
CA PRO A 133 -16.18 21.39 -26.57
C PRO A 133 -16.53 20.36 -25.51
N CYS A 134 -17.72 20.46 -24.92
CA CYS A 134 -18.22 19.45 -23.96
C CYS A 134 -18.70 18.19 -24.68
N ASP A 135 -17.78 17.53 -25.39
CA ASP A 135 -17.99 16.35 -26.21
C ASP A 135 -16.79 15.41 -26.12
N THR A 136 -17.06 14.11 -25.98
CA THR A 136 -16.04 13.07 -25.79
C THR A 136 -15.18 12.86 -27.04
N ASP A 137 -15.77 12.87 -28.23
CA ASP A 137 -15.03 12.62 -29.46
C ASP A 137 -14.19 13.85 -29.85
N LYS A 138 -14.60 15.07 -29.47
CA LYS A 138 -13.77 16.28 -29.52
C LYS A 138 -12.59 16.24 -28.55
N LEU A 139 -12.75 15.68 -27.34
CA LEU A 139 -11.62 15.46 -26.42
C LEU A 139 -10.61 14.43 -26.99
N ILE A 140 -11.10 13.33 -27.55
CA ILE A 140 -10.25 12.31 -28.19
C ILE A 140 -9.51 12.91 -29.40
N GLN A 141 -10.19 13.72 -30.23
CA GLN A 141 -9.57 14.46 -31.34
C GLN A 141 -8.49 15.43 -30.85
N ALA A 142 -8.74 16.19 -29.78
CA ALA A 142 -7.78 17.15 -29.23
C ALA A 142 -6.50 16.49 -28.70
N ILE A 143 -6.63 15.38 -27.95
CA ILE A 143 -5.47 14.61 -27.46
C ILE A 143 -4.72 13.96 -28.63
N THR A 144 -5.45 13.45 -29.63
CA THR A 144 -4.84 12.88 -30.84
C THR A 144 -4.06 13.93 -31.63
N PHE A 145 -4.57 15.16 -31.76
CA PHE A 145 -3.86 16.26 -32.40
C PHE A 145 -2.58 16.61 -31.64
N ALA A 146 -2.69 16.88 -30.32
CA ALA A 146 -1.55 17.24 -29.49
C ALA A 146 -0.44 16.16 -29.46
N ASN A 147 -0.79 14.87 -29.49
CA ASN A 147 0.19 13.78 -29.62
C ASN A 147 0.94 13.74 -30.97
N ASN A 148 0.41 14.39 -32.02
CA ASN A 148 1.07 14.48 -33.34
C ASN A 148 1.79 15.82 -33.57
N ASP A 149 1.47 16.87 -32.79
CA ASP A 149 1.96 18.25 -32.97
C ASP A 149 2.78 18.75 -31.75
N ASN A 150 3.65 17.88 -31.23
CA ASN A 150 4.59 18.15 -30.12
C ASN A 150 3.98 18.60 -28.78
N GLY A 151 2.72 18.22 -28.51
CA GLY A 151 2.05 18.39 -27.22
C GLY A 151 1.07 19.56 -27.20
N GLY A 152 0.94 20.22 -26.05
CA GLY A 152 0.16 21.46 -25.91
C GLY A 152 -0.72 21.53 -24.66
N VAL A 153 -1.55 22.57 -24.62
CA VAL A 153 -2.44 22.89 -23.50
C VAL A 153 -3.90 22.80 -23.93
N LEU A 154 -4.61 21.77 -23.44
CA LEU A 154 -6.01 21.55 -23.72
C LEU A 154 -6.88 22.11 -22.58
N GLN A 155 -7.45 23.29 -22.80
CA GLN A 155 -8.47 23.88 -21.94
C GLN A 155 -9.79 23.11 -22.12
N LEU A 156 -10.26 22.39 -21.12
CA LEU A 156 -11.47 21.57 -21.19
C LEU A 156 -12.71 22.32 -20.70
N ALA A 157 -13.89 21.93 -21.19
CA ALA A 157 -15.16 22.59 -20.91
C ALA A 157 -15.47 22.68 -19.40
N LYS A 158 -15.71 23.91 -18.92
CA LYS A 158 -16.01 24.23 -17.52
C LYS A 158 -17.30 23.54 -17.05
N GLY A 159 -17.23 22.83 -15.93
CA GLY A 159 -18.36 22.05 -15.38
C GLY A 159 -18.82 20.87 -16.24
N CYS A 160 -18.10 20.54 -17.32
CA CYS A 160 -18.46 19.44 -18.22
C CYS A 160 -18.17 18.07 -17.59
N THR A 161 -18.90 17.04 -18.04
CA THR A 161 -18.53 15.64 -17.84
C THR A 161 -18.27 14.99 -19.20
N TYR A 162 -17.00 14.75 -19.52
CA TYR A 162 -16.58 13.97 -20.68
C TYR A 162 -16.84 12.50 -20.38
N ASN A 163 -17.97 12.00 -20.87
CA ASN A 163 -18.47 10.66 -20.61
C ASN A 163 -17.95 9.69 -21.68
N LEU A 164 -16.96 8.88 -21.32
CA LEU A 164 -16.29 7.95 -22.22
C LEU A 164 -17.15 6.68 -22.38
N THR A 165 -17.45 6.33 -23.62
CA THR A 165 -18.35 5.20 -23.95
C THR A 165 -17.70 4.08 -24.75
N ARG A 166 -16.44 4.27 -25.19
CA ARG A 166 -15.67 3.35 -26.04
C ARG A 166 -14.20 3.33 -25.60
N ASN A 167 -13.47 2.31 -26.03
CA ASN A 167 -12.03 2.16 -25.84
C ASN A 167 -11.29 1.89 -27.15
N ASP A 168 -9.96 1.99 -27.09
CA ASP A 168 -9.05 1.44 -28.10
C ASP A 168 -8.86 -0.09 -27.93
N TYR A 169 -8.03 -0.67 -28.79
CA TYR A 169 -7.71 -2.11 -28.78
C TYR A 169 -6.78 -2.53 -27.60
N GLU A 170 -6.28 -1.57 -26.82
CA GLU A 170 -5.43 -1.77 -25.63
C GLU A 170 -6.19 -1.52 -24.31
N GLY A 171 -7.50 -1.23 -24.39
CA GLY A 171 -8.34 -1.01 -23.21
C GLY A 171 -8.19 0.37 -22.57
N ASN A 172 -7.80 1.40 -23.32
CA ASN A 172 -7.79 2.80 -22.89
C ASN A 172 -9.01 3.55 -23.48
N GLY A 173 -9.65 4.42 -22.69
CA GLY A 173 -10.78 5.26 -23.11
C GLY A 173 -10.39 6.60 -23.74
N LEU A 174 -9.12 7.01 -23.58
CA LEU A 174 -8.49 8.13 -24.26
C LEU A 174 -7.18 7.65 -24.91
N PRO A 175 -6.69 8.31 -25.98
CA PRO A 175 -5.42 7.96 -26.59
C PRO A 175 -4.26 7.99 -25.58
N VAL A 176 -3.31 7.07 -25.73
CA VAL A 176 -2.08 7.03 -24.92
C VAL A 176 -1.32 8.35 -25.11
N ILE A 177 -0.94 9.00 -24.01
CA ILE A 177 -0.17 10.25 -24.03
C ILE A 177 1.29 9.93 -24.40
N THR A 178 1.77 10.47 -25.51
CA THR A 178 3.14 10.29 -26.02
C THR A 178 3.96 11.57 -26.05
N GLU A 179 3.29 12.73 -26.06
CA GLU A 179 3.90 14.07 -26.02
C GLU A 179 3.66 14.77 -24.67
N HIS A 180 4.10 16.03 -24.52
CA HIS A 180 3.80 16.84 -23.35
C HIS A 180 2.42 17.51 -23.43
N ILE A 181 1.40 16.90 -22.84
CA ILE A 181 0.00 17.35 -22.88
C ILE A 181 -0.45 17.82 -21.50
N THR A 182 -0.95 19.05 -21.42
CA THR A 182 -1.58 19.61 -20.21
C THR A 182 -3.10 19.67 -20.37
N LEU A 183 -3.85 18.85 -19.63
CA LEU A 183 -5.31 18.94 -19.54
C LEU A 183 -5.69 19.86 -18.37
N LYS A 184 -6.42 20.94 -18.66
CA LYS A 184 -6.92 21.91 -17.66
C LYS A 184 -8.43 21.85 -17.58
N GLY A 185 -8.99 21.73 -16.37
CA GLY A 185 -10.41 21.79 -16.10
C GLY A 185 -10.78 22.80 -15.02
N GLU A 186 -12.07 23.14 -14.94
CA GLU A 186 -12.64 23.85 -13.80
C GLU A 186 -13.98 23.20 -13.46
N HIS A 187 -14.02 22.41 -12.38
CA HIS A 187 -15.12 21.49 -12.06
C HIS A 187 -15.42 20.48 -13.19
N THR A 188 -14.42 20.17 -14.02
CA THR A 188 -14.54 19.30 -15.18
C THR A 188 -14.24 17.85 -14.81
N THR A 189 -15.09 16.92 -15.22
CA THR A 189 -14.91 15.47 -15.02
C THR A 189 -14.57 14.79 -16.34
N ILE A 190 -13.61 13.87 -16.31
CA ILE A 190 -13.40 12.86 -17.36
C ILE A 190 -13.70 11.51 -16.72
N GLY A 191 -14.63 10.73 -17.28
CA GLY A 191 -14.99 9.46 -16.67
C GLY A 191 -15.66 8.47 -17.59
N ARG A 192 -15.62 7.20 -17.19
CA ARG A 192 -16.24 6.09 -17.91
C ARG A 192 -17.75 6.10 -17.65
N ASP A 193 -18.55 5.93 -18.70
CA ASP A 193 -19.98 5.66 -18.52
C ASP A 193 -20.18 4.33 -17.78
N ALA A 194 -21.11 4.29 -16.83
CA ALA A 194 -21.36 3.12 -16.02
C ALA A 194 -21.82 1.88 -16.82
N THR A 195 -22.42 2.10 -18.00
CA THR A 195 -22.96 1.07 -18.90
C THR A 195 -22.02 0.68 -20.04
N ALA A 196 -20.94 1.44 -20.26
CA ALA A 196 -19.95 1.12 -21.28
C ALA A 196 -19.14 -0.15 -20.94
N ASP A 197 -18.36 -0.62 -21.90
CA ASP A 197 -17.34 -1.64 -21.68
C ASP A 197 -16.23 -1.17 -20.71
N TYR A 198 -15.41 -2.11 -20.27
CA TYR A 198 -14.40 -1.91 -19.25
C TYR A 198 -13.09 -1.41 -19.85
N PHE A 199 -12.63 -0.24 -19.40
CA PHE A 199 -11.37 0.38 -19.81
C PHE A 199 -10.82 1.35 -18.77
N ARG A 200 -9.53 1.65 -18.92
CA ARG A 200 -8.74 2.67 -18.23
C ARG A 200 -9.07 4.08 -18.75
N ILE A 201 -9.10 5.11 -17.90
CA ILE A 201 -9.37 6.49 -18.38
C ILE A 201 -8.15 7.08 -19.10
N LEU A 202 -6.99 7.08 -18.46
CA LEU A 202 -5.76 7.72 -18.96
C LEU A 202 -4.56 6.78 -18.91
N ASN A 203 -3.73 6.82 -19.95
CA ASN A 203 -2.51 6.04 -20.07
C ASN A 203 -1.37 6.95 -20.55
N VAL A 204 -0.28 7.05 -19.79
CA VAL A 204 0.92 7.82 -20.18
C VAL A 204 2.00 6.86 -20.62
N GLY A 205 2.32 6.89 -21.91
CA GLY A 205 3.32 6.01 -22.51
C GLY A 205 4.78 6.47 -22.25
N PRO A 206 5.77 5.66 -22.66
CA PRO A 206 7.18 6.01 -22.55
C PRO A 206 7.50 7.33 -23.28
N GLY A 207 8.13 8.28 -22.59
CA GLY A 207 8.42 9.62 -23.11
C GLY A 207 7.28 10.62 -22.97
N GLY A 208 6.03 10.16 -22.87
CA GLY A 208 4.86 11.01 -22.67
C GLY A 208 4.88 11.74 -21.33
N TYR A 209 4.37 12.97 -21.32
CA TYR A 209 4.27 13.78 -20.10
C TYR A 209 2.88 14.40 -20.00
N LEU A 210 2.06 13.86 -19.09
CA LEU A 210 0.72 14.36 -18.79
C LEU A 210 0.76 15.33 -17.61
N THR A 211 0.15 16.51 -17.75
CA THR A 211 -0.24 17.35 -16.62
C THR A 211 -1.76 17.42 -16.51
N LEU A 212 -2.32 17.01 -15.38
CA LEU A 212 -3.73 17.16 -15.04
C LEU A 212 -3.89 18.34 -14.07
N LYS A 213 -4.80 19.28 -14.34
CA LYS A 213 -5.11 20.38 -13.43
C LYS A 213 -6.60 20.67 -13.32
N GLY A 214 -7.14 20.66 -12.10
CA GLY A 214 -8.54 21.00 -11.83
C GLY A 214 -9.57 19.97 -12.35
N LEU A 215 -9.16 18.69 -12.44
CA LEU A 215 -9.92 17.62 -13.09
C LEU A 215 -10.32 16.52 -12.12
N SER A 216 -11.49 15.92 -12.34
CA SER A 216 -11.92 14.67 -11.67
C SER A 216 -11.85 13.50 -12.66
N ILE A 217 -10.98 12.52 -12.41
CA ILE A 217 -10.80 11.30 -13.22
C ILE A 217 -11.56 10.15 -12.56
N LYS A 218 -12.63 9.65 -13.19
CA LYS A 218 -13.65 8.87 -12.50
C LYS A 218 -14.14 7.60 -13.20
N GLY A 219 -14.33 6.53 -12.41
CA GLY A 219 -15.09 5.33 -12.81
C GLY A 219 -14.42 4.42 -13.83
N GLY A 220 -13.14 4.66 -14.15
CA GLY A 220 -12.33 3.75 -14.96
C GLY A 220 -12.29 2.36 -14.32
N GLN A 221 -12.36 1.32 -15.14
CA GLN A 221 -12.52 -0.04 -14.65
C GLN A 221 -11.87 -1.04 -15.60
N THR A 222 -10.92 -1.82 -15.11
CA THR A 222 -10.17 -2.83 -15.89
C THR A 222 -10.55 -4.27 -15.51
N LEU A 223 -11.79 -4.49 -15.06
CA LEU A 223 -12.36 -5.81 -14.75
C LEU A 223 -13.74 -6.01 -15.33
N GLN A 224 -13.97 -7.20 -15.90
CA GLN A 224 -15.30 -7.66 -16.34
C GLN A 224 -16.33 -7.84 -15.21
N ARG A 225 -15.91 -7.84 -13.95
CA ARG A 225 -16.77 -7.97 -12.78
C ARG A 225 -16.40 -6.89 -11.78
N GLN A 226 -17.35 -5.99 -11.48
CA GLN A 226 -17.22 -5.06 -10.35
C GLN A 226 -16.89 -5.83 -9.07
N MET A 227 -16.03 -5.27 -8.23
CA MET A 227 -15.82 -5.77 -6.86
C MET A 227 -16.98 -5.32 -5.96
N THR A 228 -18.17 -5.89 -6.18
CA THR A 228 -19.42 -5.59 -5.47
C THR A 228 -19.45 -6.06 -4.01
N VAL A 229 -18.32 -6.44 -3.44
CA VAL A 229 -18.19 -6.77 -2.02
C VAL A 229 -18.21 -5.45 -1.25
N ASP A 230 -19.38 -5.05 -0.74
CA ASP A 230 -19.51 -3.87 0.11
C ASP A 230 -18.45 -3.95 1.23
N PRO A 231 -17.50 -3.01 1.29
CA PRO A 231 -16.46 -3.03 2.31
C PRO A 231 -17.04 -3.08 3.72
N ALA A 232 -18.21 -2.49 3.98
CA ALA A 232 -18.85 -2.60 5.29
C ALA A 232 -19.25 -4.04 5.65
N THR A 233 -19.72 -4.86 4.69
CA THR A 233 -19.98 -6.29 4.95
C THR A 233 -18.72 -7.11 5.26
N VAL A 234 -17.60 -6.79 4.62
CA VAL A 234 -16.30 -7.45 4.86
C VAL A 234 -15.68 -7.00 6.20
N TRP A 235 -15.77 -5.70 6.50
CA TRP A 235 -15.10 -5.05 7.62
C TRP A 235 -15.97 -4.92 8.90
N ALA A 236 -17.26 -5.25 8.85
CA ALA A 236 -18.14 -5.25 10.02
C ALA A 236 -17.62 -6.08 11.23
N PRO A 237 -17.03 -7.29 11.06
CA PRO A 237 -16.47 -8.05 12.19
C PRO A 237 -15.21 -7.44 12.82
N TYR A 238 -14.59 -6.50 12.12
CA TYR A 238 -13.28 -5.91 12.45
C TYR A 238 -13.37 -4.42 12.82
N SER A 239 -14.54 -3.80 12.63
CA SER A 239 -14.78 -2.39 12.90
C SER A 239 -14.66 -2.06 14.40
N PRO A 240 -13.97 -0.96 14.78
CA PRO A 240 -13.58 -0.70 16.16
C PRO A 240 -14.77 -0.52 17.12
N SER A 241 -15.92 -0.06 16.62
CA SER A 241 -17.16 0.12 17.38
C SER A 241 -17.71 -1.19 17.98
N VAL A 242 -17.56 -2.33 17.31
CA VAL A 242 -18.17 -3.62 17.70
C VAL A 242 -17.37 -4.32 18.80
N ARG A 243 -16.07 -4.03 18.93
CA ARG A 243 -15.22 -4.56 20.01
C ARG A 243 -15.23 -3.69 21.28
N ALA A 244 -15.70 -2.45 21.20
CA ALA A 244 -15.86 -1.58 22.36
C ALA A 244 -17.04 -2.01 23.27
N THR A 245 -18.16 -2.44 22.67
CA THR A 245 -19.38 -2.81 23.40
C THR A 245 -19.28 -4.16 24.10
N SER A 246 -18.73 -5.18 23.42
CA SER A 246 -18.58 -6.53 23.98
C SER A 246 -17.62 -6.60 25.18
N ALA A 247 -16.62 -5.71 25.24
CA ALA A 247 -15.74 -5.55 26.41
C ALA A 247 -16.43 -4.87 27.60
N ALA A 248 -17.44 -4.03 27.36
CA ALA A 248 -18.17 -3.34 28.43
C ALA A 248 -19.23 -4.23 29.10
N GLU A 249 -19.87 -5.13 28.35
CA GLU A 249 -20.97 -5.96 28.87
C GLU A 249 -20.49 -7.11 29.78
N GLN A 250 -19.24 -7.58 29.61
CA GLN A 250 -18.64 -8.60 30.47
C GLN A 250 -18.13 -8.04 31.83
N ALA A 251 -18.14 -6.72 32.03
CA ALA A 251 -17.58 -6.06 33.21
C ALA A 251 -18.59 -5.83 34.37
N LYS A 252 -19.64 -6.66 34.48
CA LYS A 252 -20.72 -6.48 35.47
C LYS A 252 -20.72 -7.62 36.52
N PRO A 253 -20.59 -7.33 37.83
CA PRO A 253 -20.49 -8.36 38.86
C PRO A 253 -21.83 -9.09 39.07
N ALA A 254 -21.79 -10.42 39.00
CA ALA A 254 -22.98 -11.25 39.21
C ALA A 254 -23.44 -11.22 40.68
N THR A 255 -24.66 -10.76 40.91
CA THR A 255 -25.37 -10.87 42.20
C THR A 255 -26.65 -11.69 42.01
N ALA A 256 -26.99 -12.51 43.01
CA ALA A 256 -28.00 -13.54 42.87
C ALA A 256 -29.40 -13.06 43.30
N ALA A 257 -30.42 -13.36 42.49
CA ALA A 257 -31.83 -13.38 42.88
C ALA A 257 -32.57 -14.45 42.08
N ALA A 258 -33.59 -15.06 42.68
CA ALA A 258 -34.33 -16.17 42.06
C ALA A 258 -35.79 -15.79 41.76
N ALA A 259 -36.31 -16.27 40.62
CA ALA A 259 -37.74 -16.29 40.31
C ALA A 259 -38.08 -17.56 39.52
N LYS A 260 -39.30 -18.09 39.69
CA LYS A 260 -39.77 -19.31 39.02
C LYS A 260 -40.39 -19.01 37.65
N PRO A 261 -40.29 -19.91 36.66
CA PRO A 261 -41.16 -19.88 35.48
C PRO A 261 -42.62 -20.19 35.85
N GLY A 262 -43.55 -19.73 35.01
CA GLY A 262 -44.99 -19.78 35.28
C GLY A 262 -45.69 -21.11 34.98
N ALA A 263 -46.94 -21.20 35.44
CA ALA A 263 -47.92 -22.17 34.97
C ALA A 263 -48.55 -21.69 33.64
N ALA A 264 -49.29 -22.50 32.87
CA ALA A 264 -49.86 -23.80 33.18
C ALA A 264 -49.94 -24.73 31.95
N ALA A 265 -49.96 -26.03 32.19
CA ALA A 265 -50.42 -27.05 31.24
C ALA A 265 -51.80 -27.59 31.69
N LYS A 266 -52.66 -27.97 30.73
CA LYS A 266 -53.92 -28.69 31.01
C LYS A 266 -53.71 -30.20 30.88
N THR A 267 -54.25 -30.96 31.85
CA THR A 267 -54.75 -32.36 31.75
C THR A 267 -53.79 -33.46 31.24
N ALA A 268 -53.66 -34.63 31.88
CA ALA A 268 -54.34 -35.19 33.07
C ALA A 268 -53.54 -36.39 33.67
N ALA A 269 -54.13 -37.02 34.69
CA ALA A 269 -53.79 -38.33 35.28
C ALA A 269 -52.60 -38.43 36.28
N LYS A 270 -52.80 -39.36 37.23
CA LYS A 270 -52.04 -39.79 38.43
C LYS A 270 -52.46 -41.27 38.65
N PRO A 271 -51.88 -42.15 39.51
CA PRO A 271 -50.68 -42.11 40.37
C PRO A 271 -49.67 -43.24 40.00
N ALA A 272 -48.64 -43.68 40.76
CA ALA A 272 -48.28 -43.58 42.19
C ALA A 272 -46.73 -43.64 42.39
N ALA A 273 -46.14 -43.06 43.45
CA ALA A 273 -45.70 -43.69 44.73
C ALA A 273 -44.68 -44.86 44.59
N LYS A 274 -43.61 -45.01 45.39
CA LYS A 274 -43.29 -44.51 46.75
C LYS A 274 -41.79 -44.17 46.95
N THR A 275 -41.51 -43.38 48.00
CA THR A 275 -40.22 -43.15 48.70
C THR A 275 -39.94 -44.23 49.79
N PRO A 276 -38.88 -44.18 50.64
CA PRO A 276 -37.52 -43.59 50.54
C PRO A 276 -36.38 -44.55 51.05
N ALA A 277 -35.09 -44.15 51.01
CA ALA A 277 -34.08 -44.49 52.06
C ALA A 277 -32.78 -43.63 52.01
N LYS A 278 -32.22 -43.35 53.20
CA LYS A 278 -30.89 -42.81 53.59
C LYS A 278 -30.53 -43.59 54.91
N PRO A 279 -29.37 -43.45 55.63
CA PRO A 279 -28.18 -42.61 55.42
C PRO A 279 -26.77 -43.18 55.84
N ALA A 280 -25.72 -42.37 55.60
CA ALA A 280 -24.43 -42.29 56.32
C ALA A 280 -23.45 -43.52 56.21
N ALA A 281 -22.14 -43.43 56.48
CA ALA A 281 -21.34 -42.44 57.24
C ALA A 281 -19.85 -42.29 56.77
N LYS A 282 -19.04 -41.57 57.57
CA LYS A 282 -17.56 -41.38 57.57
C LYS A 282 -17.07 -41.79 59.00
N PRO A 283 -15.77 -41.80 59.43
CA PRO A 283 -14.49 -41.46 58.76
C PRO A 283 -13.27 -42.38 59.12
N ALA A 284 -12.04 -41.88 58.87
CA ALA A 284 -10.74 -42.26 59.48
C ALA A 284 -10.09 -43.62 59.13
N ALA A 285 -8.78 -43.88 59.32
CA ALA A 285 -7.57 -43.02 59.27
C ALA A 285 -6.25 -43.87 59.27
N ALA A 286 -5.16 -43.27 58.76
CA ALA A 286 -3.73 -43.50 59.08
C ALA A 286 -3.06 -44.91 59.03
N ALA A 287 -1.90 -44.97 58.34
CA ALA A 287 -0.77 -45.87 58.64
C ALA A 287 0.57 -45.26 58.13
N LYS A 288 1.70 -45.66 58.71
CA LYS A 288 3.09 -45.30 58.29
C LYS A 288 3.97 -46.55 58.20
N THR A 289 4.96 -46.56 57.31
CA THR A 289 6.29 -47.19 57.51
C THR A 289 7.29 -46.66 56.46
N ALA A 290 8.59 -46.89 56.65
CA ALA A 290 9.68 -46.33 55.82
C ALA A 290 10.87 -47.29 55.68
N ALA A 291 11.71 -47.12 54.64
CA ALA A 291 13.04 -47.75 54.54
C ALA A 291 14.00 -46.99 53.59
N LYS A 292 15.30 -47.00 53.96
CA LYS A 292 16.55 -46.54 53.27
C LYS A 292 17.72 -47.10 54.16
N PRO A 293 19.04 -46.95 53.89
CA PRO A 293 19.78 -46.55 52.66
C PRO A 293 21.05 -47.40 52.33
N ALA A 294 21.71 -47.04 51.22
CA ALA A 294 23.16 -47.16 50.94
C ALA A 294 23.54 -46.05 49.90
N THR A 295 24.73 -45.45 49.68
CA THR A 295 26.16 -45.55 50.14
C THR A 295 27.02 -46.67 49.55
N THR A 296 28.25 -46.47 49.01
CA THR A 296 29.18 -45.32 48.94
C THR A 296 29.54 -45.00 47.44
N ALA A 297 30.56 -44.27 46.96
CA ALA A 297 31.83 -43.71 47.49
C ALA A 297 32.22 -42.35 46.82
N ALA A 298 33.41 -41.79 47.10
CA ALA A 298 33.73 -40.38 46.82
C ALA A 298 35.22 -40.04 46.53
N ALA A 299 35.47 -39.21 45.51
CA ALA A 299 36.69 -38.43 45.25
C ALA A 299 36.27 -37.13 44.50
N LYS A 300 36.65 -35.87 44.80
CA LYS A 300 37.88 -35.20 45.31
C LYS A 300 39.07 -35.29 44.34
N ALA A 301 39.84 -34.22 44.04
CA ALA A 301 39.76 -32.77 44.29
C ALA A 301 40.62 -32.07 43.17
N ALA A 302 40.92 -30.77 43.07
CA ALA A 302 40.90 -29.61 43.99
C ALA A 302 40.78 -28.27 43.20
N ALA A 303 40.94 -27.12 43.89
CA ALA A 303 40.81 -25.78 43.30
C ALA A 303 42.14 -24.99 43.32
N ALA A 304 42.22 -23.92 42.53
CA ALA A 304 43.25 -22.88 42.62
C ALA A 304 42.65 -21.50 42.31
N THR A 305 43.06 -20.47 43.06
CA THR A 305 42.50 -19.09 43.00
C THR A 305 43.62 -18.05 42.86
N ALA A 306 43.41 -17.00 42.05
CA ALA A 306 44.26 -15.80 42.05
C ALA A 306 43.52 -14.53 41.61
N LYS A 307 43.74 -13.42 42.33
CA LYS A 307 43.25 -12.04 42.07
C LYS A 307 43.96 -11.08 43.07
N PRO A 308 43.87 -9.74 42.95
CA PRO A 308 44.34 -8.82 41.89
C PRO A 308 45.57 -7.99 42.31
N ALA A 309 46.16 -7.24 41.37
CA ALA A 309 46.84 -5.95 41.61
C ALA A 309 46.94 -5.14 40.29
N ALA A 310 47.30 -3.85 40.26
CA ALA A 310 46.71 -2.67 40.92
C ALA A 310 47.40 -1.38 40.39
N ALA A 311 46.64 -0.53 39.69
CA ALA A 311 46.85 0.91 39.40
C ALA A 311 48.26 1.52 39.12
N ALA A 312 48.36 2.22 37.98
CA ALA A 312 49.20 3.42 37.83
C ALA A 312 48.54 4.42 36.83
N LYS A 313 48.82 5.72 36.96
CA LYS A 313 48.31 6.79 36.06
C LYS A 313 49.42 7.34 35.16
N ALA A 314 49.07 7.72 33.94
CA ALA A 314 49.73 8.77 33.15
C ALA A 314 48.65 9.44 32.25
N ALA A 315 48.90 10.65 31.75
CA ALA A 315 47.88 11.45 31.07
C ALA A 315 48.34 12.06 29.74
N ALA A 316 47.36 12.27 28.86
CA ALA A 316 47.31 13.22 27.75
C ALA A 316 48.47 13.27 26.71
N THR A 317 48.10 13.07 25.45
CA THR A 317 48.46 14.02 24.37
C THR A 317 47.49 13.87 23.20
N VAL A 318 47.22 14.96 22.48
CA VAL A 318 46.28 14.98 21.35
C VAL A 318 47.07 14.90 20.03
N ALA A 319 46.72 13.94 19.18
CA ALA A 319 47.19 13.88 17.79
C ALA A 319 46.07 13.39 16.87
N LYS A 320 45.71 14.20 15.88
CA LYS A 320 44.71 13.91 14.84
C LYS A 320 45.42 13.35 13.60
N PRO A 321 45.17 12.10 13.17
CA PRO A 321 45.50 11.65 11.82
C PRO A 321 44.64 12.40 10.79
N ALA A 322 45.23 12.80 9.67
CA ALA A 322 44.48 13.44 8.58
C ALA A 322 43.72 12.41 7.74
N ALA A 323 42.61 12.84 7.12
CA ALA A 323 41.91 12.02 6.13
C ALA A 323 42.77 11.90 4.86
N ALA A 324 43.16 10.69 4.48
CA ALA A 324 43.71 10.41 3.17
C ALA A 324 42.54 10.24 2.17
N ALA A 325 42.53 11.02 1.09
CA ALA A 325 41.48 10.95 0.09
C ALA A 325 41.53 9.62 -0.68
N ALA A 326 40.48 8.81 -0.57
CA ALA A 326 40.30 7.63 -1.39
C ALA A 326 40.05 8.03 -2.86
N LYS A 327 40.81 7.45 -3.78
CA LYS A 327 40.60 7.62 -5.22
C LYS A 327 39.27 6.95 -5.62
N PRO A 328 38.44 7.54 -6.51
CA PRO A 328 37.21 6.89 -6.95
C PRO A 328 37.47 5.50 -7.54
N ALA A 329 36.74 4.50 -7.05
CA ALA A 329 36.66 3.21 -7.71
C ALA A 329 35.95 3.39 -9.06
N ALA A 330 36.39 2.66 -10.08
CA ALA A 330 35.68 2.63 -11.36
C ALA A 330 34.27 2.06 -11.14
N ALA A 331 33.26 2.64 -11.80
CA ALA A 331 31.91 2.10 -11.77
C ALA A 331 31.93 0.65 -12.27
N GLY A 332 31.27 -0.25 -11.54
CA GLY A 332 30.91 -1.56 -12.08
C GLY A 332 29.98 -1.39 -13.29
N PRO A 333 29.76 -2.46 -14.09
CA PRO A 333 28.71 -2.42 -15.11
C PRO A 333 27.41 -2.02 -14.42
N ALA A 334 26.72 -1.01 -14.98
CA ALA A 334 25.46 -0.55 -14.44
C ALA A 334 24.50 -1.75 -14.35
N ALA A 335 23.82 -1.90 -13.21
CA ALA A 335 22.66 -2.75 -13.17
C ALA A 335 21.71 -2.26 -14.27
N VAL A 336 21.34 -3.15 -15.20
CA VAL A 336 20.20 -2.88 -16.07
C VAL A 336 19.03 -2.75 -15.11
N PRO A 337 18.35 -1.59 -15.03
CA PRO A 337 17.18 -1.48 -14.18
C PRO A 337 16.19 -2.52 -14.69
N LEU A 338 15.62 -3.29 -13.76
CA LEU A 338 14.46 -4.09 -14.08
C LEU A 338 13.34 -3.10 -14.38
N VAL A 339 13.00 -3.01 -15.65
CA VAL A 339 11.86 -2.23 -16.10
C VAL A 339 10.65 -3.10 -15.82
N GLU A 340 10.07 -2.88 -14.65
CA GLU A 340 8.84 -3.54 -14.25
C GLU A 340 7.72 -3.07 -15.18
N GLU A 341 7.23 -3.97 -16.02
CA GLU A 341 6.24 -3.66 -17.06
C GLU A 341 4.82 -3.75 -16.48
N PRO A 342 3.94 -2.77 -16.77
CA PRO A 342 2.61 -2.72 -16.20
C PRO A 342 1.71 -3.86 -16.71
N GLY A 343 0.93 -4.44 -15.79
CA GLY A 343 -0.10 -5.40 -16.17
C GLY A 343 -1.20 -4.73 -17.01
N PHE A 344 -1.77 -5.46 -17.98
CA PHE A 344 -2.87 -4.96 -18.83
C PHE A 344 -4.04 -4.36 -18.02
N ASN A 345 -4.28 -4.86 -16.81
CA ASN A 345 -5.34 -4.39 -15.92
C ASN A 345 -4.93 -3.25 -14.96
N ASP A 346 -3.69 -2.77 -14.96
CA ASP A 346 -3.20 -1.83 -13.95
C ASP A 346 -3.64 -0.38 -14.20
N GLY A 347 -3.77 0.42 -13.14
CA GLY A 347 -3.99 1.87 -13.25
C GLY A 347 -5.32 2.24 -13.89
N ALA A 348 -6.44 1.84 -13.30
CA ALA A 348 -7.75 1.98 -13.95
C ALA A 348 -8.22 3.44 -14.11
N GLY A 349 -7.87 4.32 -13.18
CA GLY A 349 -7.97 5.77 -13.39
C GLY A 349 -6.86 6.26 -14.31
N VAL A 350 -5.61 6.21 -13.83
CA VAL A 350 -4.41 6.59 -14.55
C VAL A 350 -3.36 5.46 -14.49
N LEU A 351 -2.79 5.12 -15.64
CA LEU A 351 -1.54 4.36 -15.73
C LEU A 351 -0.40 5.29 -16.19
N VAL A 352 0.75 5.21 -15.53
CA VAL A 352 2.00 5.85 -15.98
C VAL A 352 3.03 4.76 -16.21
N GLN A 353 3.32 4.49 -17.48
CA GLN A 353 4.24 3.44 -17.92
C GLN A 353 5.71 3.82 -17.60
N PRO A 354 6.65 2.86 -17.67
CA PRO A 354 8.08 3.16 -17.57
C PRO A 354 8.52 4.25 -18.56
N GLY A 355 9.27 5.23 -18.05
CA GLY A 355 9.69 6.40 -18.84
C GLY A 355 8.60 7.44 -19.13
N GLY A 356 7.34 7.21 -18.74
CA GLY A 356 6.27 8.21 -18.75
C GLY A 356 6.31 9.12 -17.50
N ARG A 357 5.68 10.29 -17.58
CA ARG A 357 5.56 11.25 -16.47
C ARG A 357 4.14 11.77 -16.26
N ALA A 358 3.70 11.90 -15.02
CA ALA A 358 2.46 12.60 -14.67
C ALA A 358 2.66 13.67 -13.59
N GLU A 359 2.09 14.86 -13.79
CA GLU A 359 1.83 15.82 -12.71
C GLU A 359 0.33 16.00 -12.53
N ILE A 360 -0.17 15.74 -11.31
CA ILE A 360 -1.60 15.74 -10.98
C ILE A 360 -1.83 16.80 -9.91
N LEU A 361 -2.43 17.92 -10.32
CA LEU A 361 -2.45 19.18 -9.58
C LEU A 361 -3.90 19.60 -9.29
N ASP A 362 -4.23 19.92 -8.03
CA ASP A 362 -5.55 20.44 -7.64
C ASP A 362 -6.73 19.58 -8.18
N SER A 363 -6.56 18.24 -8.21
CA SER A 363 -7.40 17.29 -8.97
C SER A 363 -7.92 16.12 -8.11
N GLU A 364 -8.75 15.26 -8.68
CA GLU A 364 -9.33 14.10 -8.00
C GLU A 364 -9.21 12.82 -8.84
N LEU A 365 -8.85 11.68 -8.23
CA LEU A 365 -8.91 10.35 -8.83
C LEU A 365 -9.91 9.51 -8.04
N LEU A 366 -11.11 9.27 -8.58
CA LEU A 366 -12.27 8.79 -7.80
C LEU A 366 -12.96 7.53 -8.36
N TYR A 367 -13.34 6.60 -7.49
CA TYR A 367 -14.19 5.44 -7.81
C TYR A 367 -13.66 4.51 -8.92
N ASN A 368 -12.36 4.55 -9.23
CA ASN A 368 -11.74 3.71 -10.25
C ASN A 368 -11.45 2.29 -9.71
N GLN A 369 -11.58 1.27 -10.55
CA GLN A 369 -11.54 -0.15 -10.16
C GLN A 369 -10.53 -0.96 -11.00
N SER A 370 -9.33 -1.16 -10.45
CA SER A 370 -8.24 -1.91 -11.09
C SER A 370 -8.38 -3.42 -10.92
N GLY A 371 -8.16 -4.15 -12.02
CA GLY A 371 -8.06 -5.61 -12.06
C GLY A 371 -6.68 -6.17 -11.78
N GLY A 372 -5.68 -5.29 -11.63
CA GLY A 372 -4.40 -5.63 -11.05
C GLY A 372 -4.10 -4.65 -9.91
N ASN A 373 -3.11 -3.81 -10.15
CA ASN A 373 -2.58 -2.82 -9.23
C ASN A 373 -3.12 -1.40 -9.50
N GLY A 374 -3.10 -0.54 -8.48
CA GLY A 374 -3.35 0.89 -8.63
C GLY A 374 -4.77 1.23 -9.05
N GLY A 375 -5.70 1.28 -8.11
CA GLY A 375 -7.11 1.56 -8.39
C GLY A 375 -7.30 2.92 -9.07
N GLY A 376 -6.85 3.98 -8.42
CA GLY A 376 -6.86 5.34 -8.97
C GLY A 376 -5.64 5.63 -9.85
N LEU A 377 -4.46 5.19 -9.42
CA LEU A 377 -3.18 5.40 -10.12
C LEU A 377 -2.28 4.15 -10.00
N ALA A 378 -1.69 3.71 -11.10
CA ALA A 378 -0.51 2.85 -11.10
C ALA A 378 0.68 3.59 -11.73
N ASN A 379 1.81 3.67 -11.02
CA ASN A 379 3.00 4.42 -11.43
C ASN A 379 4.23 3.51 -11.54
N PHE A 380 4.64 3.24 -12.78
CA PHE A 380 5.90 2.61 -13.14
C PHE A 380 6.92 3.64 -13.69
N GLY A 381 6.44 4.86 -14.01
CA GLY A 381 7.25 6.01 -14.39
C GLY A 381 7.50 7.00 -13.24
N ASN A 382 7.34 8.30 -13.51
CA ASN A 382 7.53 9.37 -12.52
C ASN A 382 6.23 10.17 -12.33
N THR A 383 5.65 10.13 -11.14
CA THR A 383 4.40 10.84 -10.84
C THR A 383 4.53 11.77 -9.64
N ARG A 384 4.03 13.01 -9.79
CA ARG A 384 3.84 13.96 -8.68
C ARG A 384 2.37 14.35 -8.52
N LEU A 385 1.82 14.11 -7.34
CA LEU A 385 0.54 14.64 -6.88
C LEU A 385 0.78 15.89 -6.04
N SER A 386 0.07 16.98 -6.31
CA SER A 386 -0.04 18.13 -5.41
C SER A 386 -1.51 18.51 -5.23
N LYS A 387 -1.94 18.75 -3.98
CA LYS A 387 -3.31 19.16 -3.61
C LYS A 387 -4.43 18.27 -4.18
N THR A 388 -4.12 16.98 -4.36
CA THR A 388 -4.95 16.03 -5.09
C THR A 388 -5.63 15.03 -4.15
N THR A 389 -6.86 14.62 -4.46
CA THR A 389 -7.61 13.61 -3.69
C THR A 389 -7.74 12.30 -4.47
N VAL A 390 -7.10 11.23 -3.97
CA VAL A 390 -7.27 9.87 -4.48
C VAL A 390 -8.20 9.12 -3.52
N ALA A 391 -9.47 8.92 -3.91
CA ALA A 391 -10.46 8.37 -2.99
C ALA A 391 -11.50 7.41 -3.59
N HIS A 392 -11.95 6.47 -2.76
CA HIS A 392 -12.97 5.46 -3.09
C HIS A 392 -12.57 4.54 -4.26
N ASN A 393 -11.28 4.47 -4.62
CA ASN A 393 -10.78 3.56 -5.64
C ASN A 393 -10.58 2.15 -5.07
N THR A 394 -10.50 1.15 -5.95
CA THR A 394 -10.27 -0.24 -5.56
C THR A 394 -9.26 -0.92 -6.48
N ALA A 395 -8.38 -1.76 -5.93
CA ALA A 395 -7.45 -2.62 -6.67
C ALA A 395 -7.62 -4.09 -6.28
N PHE A 396 -7.49 -5.01 -7.25
CA PHE A 396 -7.61 -6.45 -6.99
C PHE A 396 -6.37 -7.03 -6.31
N PHE A 397 -5.19 -6.47 -6.58
CA PHE A 397 -3.95 -6.86 -5.91
C PHE A 397 -3.47 -5.77 -4.93
N PHE A 398 -2.61 -4.85 -5.40
CA PHE A 398 -1.94 -3.87 -4.56
C PHE A 398 -2.29 -2.41 -4.92
N GLY A 399 -2.25 -1.52 -3.94
CA GLY A 399 -2.39 -0.08 -4.17
C GLY A 399 -3.84 0.31 -4.47
N GLY A 400 -4.73 0.17 -3.48
CA GLY A 400 -6.17 0.44 -3.65
C GLY A 400 -6.44 1.85 -4.16
N GLY A 401 -5.71 2.84 -3.64
CA GLY A 401 -5.63 4.19 -4.20
C GLY A 401 -4.51 4.30 -5.25
N ILE A 402 -3.27 4.08 -4.81
CA ILE A 402 -2.05 4.26 -5.62
C ILE A 402 -1.16 3.01 -5.52
N PHE A 403 -0.67 2.52 -6.66
CA PHE A 403 0.46 1.59 -6.75
C PHE A 403 1.70 2.29 -7.31
N ASN A 404 2.89 1.95 -6.80
CA ASN A 404 4.16 2.48 -7.25
C ASN A 404 5.25 1.42 -7.38
N ALA A 405 5.84 1.29 -8.57
CA ALA A 405 7.15 0.69 -8.82
C ALA A 405 8.20 1.74 -9.25
N GLY A 406 7.75 2.94 -9.67
CA GLY A 406 8.62 4.03 -10.11
C GLY A 406 8.93 5.07 -9.03
N VAL A 407 8.91 6.35 -9.40
CA VAL A 407 9.08 7.48 -8.46
C VAL A 407 7.75 8.16 -8.22
N LEU A 408 7.30 8.20 -6.96
CA LEU A 408 6.07 8.86 -6.54
C LEU A 408 6.35 9.98 -5.53
N GLN A 409 5.85 11.18 -5.83
CA GLN A 409 5.82 12.31 -4.92
C GLN A 409 4.37 12.71 -4.62
N VAL A 410 4.04 12.93 -3.36
CA VAL A 410 2.69 13.28 -2.88
C VAL A 410 2.81 14.48 -1.94
N ASP A 411 2.12 15.56 -2.26
CA ASP A 411 2.32 16.88 -1.66
C ASP A 411 0.97 17.54 -1.33
N GLU A 412 0.75 17.94 -0.07
CA GLU A 412 -0.50 18.58 0.41
C GLU A 412 -1.81 17.84 -0.01
N SER A 413 -1.75 16.51 -0.14
CA SER A 413 -2.74 15.66 -0.82
C SER A 413 -3.46 14.67 0.11
N LYS A 414 -4.49 13.99 -0.39
CA LYS A 414 -5.32 13.04 0.39
C LYS A 414 -5.49 11.70 -0.33
N ILE A 415 -5.05 10.60 0.28
CA ILE A 415 -5.27 9.23 -0.21
C ILE A 415 -6.20 8.56 0.80
N LYS A 416 -7.51 8.50 0.52
CA LYS A 416 -8.50 8.12 1.53
C LYS A 416 -9.63 7.21 1.06
N ASP A 417 -10.19 6.42 1.96
CA ASP A 417 -11.34 5.53 1.71
C ASP A 417 -11.15 4.54 0.55
N ASN A 418 -9.91 4.24 0.14
CA ASN A 418 -9.61 3.28 -0.92
C ASN A 418 -9.52 1.84 -0.36
N ASN A 419 -9.64 0.84 -1.24
CA ASN A 419 -9.68 -0.57 -0.86
C ASN A 419 -8.76 -1.44 -1.74
N ALA A 420 -7.93 -2.29 -1.14
CA ALA A 420 -7.20 -3.35 -1.83
C ALA A 420 -7.64 -4.73 -1.31
N ILE A 421 -7.32 -5.80 -2.05
CA ILE A 421 -7.47 -7.16 -1.50
C ILE A 421 -6.16 -7.62 -0.85
N ILE A 422 -5.01 -7.47 -1.53
CA ILE A 422 -3.74 -8.05 -1.05
C ILE A 422 -2.92 -7.06 -0.24
N GLY A 423 -2.77 -5.80 -0.67
CA GLY A 423 -1.92 -4.87 0.09
C GLY A 423 -1.97 -3.41 -0.31
N GLY A 424 -1.52 -2.54 0.60
CA GLY A 424 -1.46 -1.09 0.39
C GLY A 424 -2.84 -0.50 0.07
N GLY A 425 -3.75 -0.52 1.05
CA GLY A 425 -5.13 -0.06 0.84
C GLY A 425 -5.19 1.37 0.30
N GLY A 426 -4.36 2.27 0.83
CA GLY A 426 -4.14 3.61 0.28
C GLY A 426 -3.03 3.60 -0.78
N ILE A 427 -1.80 3.30 -0.35
CA ILE A 427 -0.60 3.28 -1.19
C ILE A 427 0.10 1.91 -1.06
N ALA A 428 0.51 1.32 -2.17
CA ALA A 428 1.51 0.24 -2.21
C ALA A 428 2.75 0.72 -2.96
N ASN A 429 3.92 0.44 -2.39
CA ASN A 429 5.23 0.56 -3.03
C ASN A 429 5.81 -0.84 -3.19
N GLY A 430 6.00 -1.29 -4.44
CA GLY A 430 6.29 -2.70 -4.75
C GLY A 430 5.09 -3.63 -4.53
N ALA A 431 5.24 -4.87 -4.97
CA ALA A 431 4.28 -5.96 -4.78
C ALA A 431 5.02 -7.28 -4.52
N ALA A 432 4.71 -7.93 -3.40
CA ALA A 432 5.20 -9.27 -3.10
C ALA A 432 4.54 -10.33 -4.00
N GLU A 433 5.26 -11.40 -4.34
CA GLU A 433 4.83 -12.61 -5.07
C GLU A 433 3.55 -13.28 -4.48
N ILE A 434 2.37 -12.68 -4.69
CA ILE A 434 1.07 -13.12 -4.18
C ILE A 434 0.03 -13.03 -5.29
N PHE A 435 -0.04 -14.08 -6.12
CA PHE A 435 -0.84 -14.18 -7.36
C PHE A 435 -0.41 -13.24 -8.51
N THR A 436 0.60 -12.41 -8.30
CA THR A 436 1.36 -11.69 -9.32
C THR A 436 2.80 -12.20 -9.34
N ASP A 437 3.55 -11.84 -10.38
CA ASP A 437 5.01 -11.77 -10.26
C ASP A 437 5.42 -10.75 -9.18
N ASP A 438 6.66 -10.86 -8.74
CA ASP A 438 7.30 -10.04 -7.70
C ASP A 438 7.77 -8.71 -8.33
N VAL A 439 7.38 -7.56 -7.76
CA VAL A 439 7.65 -6.23 -8.34
C VAL A 439 8.46 -5.39 -7.35
N GLU A 440 9.72 -5.11 -7.69
CA GLU A 440 10.66 -4.37 -6.85
C GLU A 440 10.12 -2.96 -6.49
N GLY A 441 10.32 -2.55 -5.24
CA GLY A 441 9.73 -1.33 -4.69
C GLY A 441 10.40 -0.05 -5.18
N GLY A 442 9.58 0.89 -5.63
CA GLY A 442 10.05 2.21 -6.05
C GLY A 442 10.44 3.14 -4.89
N SER A 443 10.49 4.44 -5.18
CA SER A 443 10.73 5.49 -4.18
C SER A 443 9.50 6.37 -3.97
N VAL A 444 9.04 6.46 -2.72
CA VAL A 444 7.84 7.22 -2.33
C VAL A 444 8.18 8.33 -1.35
N TRP A 445 7.81 9.57 -1.68
CA TRP A 445 7.84 10.70 -0.76
C TRP A 445 6.45 11.29 -0.57
N VAL A 446 5.95 11.25 0.66
CA VAL A 446 4.66 11.83 1.06
C VAL A 446 4.91 13.00 2.03
N TYR A 447 4.46 14.19 1.67
CA TYR A 447 4.65 15.43 2.40
C TYR A 447 3.32 16.13 2.71
N LYS A 448 3.13 16.59 3.95
CA LYS A 448 1.95 17.36 4.40
C LYS A 448 0.59 16.75 4.05
N SER A 449 0.53 15.43 3.94
CA SER A 449 -0.61 14.73 3.34
C SER A 449 -1.35 13.85 4.35
N GLU A 450 -2.50 13.35 3.92
CA GLU A 450 -3.39 12.49 4.69
C GLU A 450 -3.55 11.13 3.99
N VAL A 451 -3.25 10.03 4.69
CA VAL A 451 -3.51 8.66 4.23
C VAL A 451 -4.50 8.02 5.21
N SER A 452 -5.80 8.11 4.93
CA SER A 452 -6.84 7.87 5.93
C SER A 452 -7.98 6.92 5.52
N ALA A 453 -8.49 6.15 6.49
CA ALA A 453 -9.66 5.26 6.32
C ALA A 453 -9.55 4.22 5.17
N ASN A 454 -8.36 3.95 4.65
CA ASN A 454 -8.13 2.96 3.59
C ASN A 454 -8.08 1.52 4.18
N ARG A 455 -8.35 0.50 3.35
CA ARG A 455 -8.57 -0.88 3.82
C ARG A 455 -7.92 -1.94 2.92
N THR A 456 -7.41 -3.02 3.51
CA THR A 456 -6.89 -4.18 2.75
C THR A 456 -6.98 -5.51 3.49
N LEU A 457 -7.34 -6.60 2.79
CA LEU A 457 -7.45 -7.95 3.36
C LEU A 457 -6.11 -8.67 3.54
N GLY A 458 -4.99 -8.04 3.15
CA GLY A 458 -3.64 -8.46 3.54
C GLY A 458 -2.93 -7.42 4.40
N PHE A 459 -1.95 -6.73 3.81
CA PHE A 459 -0.92 -5.97 4.53
C PHE A 459 -0.92 -4.47 4.19
N GLY A 460 -0.68 -3.61 5.18
CA GLY A 460 -0.53 -2.17 4.97
C GLY A 460 -1.87 -1.48 4.65
N GLY A 461 -2.69 -1.24 5.66
CA GLY A 461 -4.02 -0.64 5.50
C GLY A 461 -3.95 0.74 4.85
N GLY A 462 -3.07 1.61 5.35
CA GLY A 462 -2.75 2.89 4.74
C GLY A 462 -1.65 2.77 3.70
N VAL A 463 -0.49 2.25 4.10
CA VAL A 463 0.71 2.10 3.26
C VAL A 463 1.31 0.69 3.37
N LEU A 464 1.69 0.10 2.25
CA LEU A 464 2.57 -1.07 2.16
C LEU A 464 3.85 -0.69 1.41
N ASP A 465 5.00 -1.16 1.89
CA ASP A 465 6.31 -1.02 1.24
C ASP A 465 7.00 -2.39 1.17
N VAL A 466 7.37 -2.83 -0.03
CA VAL A 466 8.02 -4.12 -0.34
C VAL A 466 9.22 -3.87 -1.27
N GLU A 467 10.41 -4.33 -0.90
CA GLU A 467 11.69 -4.17 -1.63
C GLU A 467 12.01 -2.71 -2.07
N GLY A 468 11.54 -1.72 -1.31
CA GLY A 468 11.50 -0.31 -1.69
C GLY A 468 11.89 0.70 -0.62
N THR A 469 11.54 1.97 -0.81
CA THR A 469 11.87 3.05 0.14
C THR A 469 10.80 4.14 0.22
N THR A 470 10.18 4.28 1.40
CA THR A 470 9.11 5.24 1.69
C THR A 470 9.50 6.26 2.75
N THR A 471 9.26 7.54 2.47
CA THR A 471 9.37 8.65 3.44
C THR A 471 8.02 9.32 3.63
N LEU A 472 7.52 9.34 4.88
CA LEU A 472 6.34 10.09 5.29
C LEU A 472 6.78 11.27 6.18
N HIS A 473 6.69 12.50 5.67
CA HIS A 473 7.12 13.72 6.35
C HIS A 473 5.94 14.68 6.57
N GLU A 474 5.77 15.21 7.79
CA GLU A 474 4.62 16.08 8.18
C GLU A 474 3.24 15.47 7.83
N THR A 475 3.16 14.13 7.78
CA THR A 475 2.06 13.37 7.17
C THR A 475 1.30 12.55 8.23
N THR A 476 -0.02 12.42 8.06
CA THR A 476 -0.88 11.63 8.96
C THR A 476 -1.38 10.37 8.27
N VAL A 477 -1.16 9.22 8.91
CA VAL A 477 -1.69 7.90 8.52
C VAL A 477 -2.69 7.47 9.60
N SER A 478 -4.00 7.57 9.33
CA SER A 478 -5.01 7.30 10.37
C SER A 478 -6.24 6.50 9.97
N ASP A 479 -6.81 5.79 10.93
CA ASP A 479 -8.10 5.08 10.80
C ASP A 479 -8.12 4.00 9.70
N ASN A 480 -6.95 3.64 9.16
CA ASN A 480 -6.80 2.60 8.15
C ASN A 480 -6.93 1.21 8.78
N THR A 481 -7.32 0.21 7.97
CA THR A 481 -7.56 -1.16 8.45
C THR A 481 -6.87 -2.21 7.57
N ALA A 482 -6.01 -3.02 8.17
CA ALA A 482 -5.49 -4.25 7.56
C ALA A 482 -6.17 -5.48 8.19
N LEU A 483 -6.14 -6.64 7.50
CA LEU A 483 -6.51 -7.91 8.14
C LEU A 483 -5.28 -8.61 8.75
N LEU A 484 -4.15 -8.66 8.04
CA LEU A 484 -3.01 -9.50 8.42
C LEU A 484 -1.94 -8.74 9.21
N ALA A 485 -1.37 -7.66 8.67
CA ALA A 485 -0.41 -6.83 9.41
C ALA A 485 -0.33 -5.39 8.92
N GLY A 486 0.18 -4.50 9.77
CA GLY A 486 0.39 -3.09 9.44
C GLY A 486 -0.91 -2.35 9.19
N GLY A 487 -1.71 -2.15 10.24
CA GLY A 487 -3.00 -1.44 10.13
C GLY A 487 -2.82 -0.05 9.51
N GLY A 488 -1.80 0.69 9.95
CA GLY A 488 -1.34 1.93 9.31
C GLY A 488 -0.33 1.65 8.19
N VAL A 489 0.84 1.12 8.55
CA VAL A 489 1.96 0.85 7.62
C VAL A 489 2.51 -0.57 7.80
N ALA A 490 2.81 -1.25 6.70
CA ALA A 490 3.58 -2.49 6.65
C ALA A 490 4.86 -2.30 5.80
N VAL A 491 5.97 -2.93 6.20
CA VAL A 491 7.30 -2.79 5.59
C VAL A 491 7.98 -4.17 5.52
N ALA A 492 8.48 -4.58 4.34
CA ALA A 492 9.14 -5.87 4.10
C ALA A 492 10.33 -5.74 3.12
N ASP A 493 11.55 -6.15 3.52
CA ASP A 493 12.84 -5.85 2.83
C ASP A 493 12.94 -4.39 2.32
N SER A 494 12.36 -3.46 3.10
CA SER A 494 12.15 -2.05 2.72
C SER A 494 12.73 -1.08 3.75
N GLN A 495 12.88 0.19 3.34
CA GLN A 495 13.35 1.28 4.19
C GLN A 495 12.24 2.31 4.46
N LEU A 496 11.73 2.38 5.70
CA LEU A 496 10.74 3.38 6.11
C LEU A 496 11.37 4.54 6.87
N THR A 497 11.04 5.78 6.48
CA THR A 497 11.31 6.99 7.28
C THR A 497 10.01 7.71 7.65
N LEU A 498 9.75 7.87 8.95
CA LEU A 498 8.69 8.71 9.51
C LEU A 498 9.32 9.95 10.16
N LYS A 499 8.92 11.15 9.72
CA LYS A 499 9.47 12.42 10.24
C LYS A 499 8.34 13.42 10.50
N HIS A 500 8.22 13.94 11.72
CA HIS A 500 7.10 14.81 12.11
C HIS A 500 5.71 14.20 11.78
N ALA A 501 5.61 12.88 11.79
CA ALA A 501 4.46 12.13 11.27
C ALA A 501 3.55 11.62 12.41
N THR A 502 2.30 11.34 12.07
CA THR A 502 1.32 10.75 13.00
C THR A 502 0.75 9.46 12.43
N VAL A 503 0.94 8.34 13.12
CA VAL A 503 0.34 7.04 12.80
C VAL A 503 -0.68 6.72 13.91
N ALA A 504 -1.96 6.97 13.65
CA ALA A 504 -2.99 7.03 14.69
C ALA A 504 -4.28 6.25 14.40
N SER A 505 -4.91 5.67 15.42
CA SER A 505 -6.23 5.00 15.31
C SER A 505 -6.32 3.83 14.31
N ASN A 506 -5.22 3.39 13.71
CA ASN A 506 -5.22 2.33 12.72
C ASN A 506 -5.47 0.94 13.37
N SER A 507 -6.01 0.00 12.60
CA SER A 507 -6.51 -1.28 13.11
C SER A 507 -6.00 -2.47 12.31
N THR A 508 -5.68 -3.58 12.99
CA THR A 508 -5.42 -4.87 12.35
C THR A 508 -5.98 -6.04 13.16
N ALA A 509 -6.42 -7.10 12.48
CA ALA A 509 -6.77 -8.35 13.13
C ALA A 509 -5.54 -9.21 13.49
N GLY A 510 -4.37 -8.95 12.89
CA GLY A 510 -3.09 -9.60 13.18
C GLY A 510 -2.15 -8.74 14.01
N VAL A 511 -0.97 -8.39 13.46
CA VAL A 511 0.15 -7.71 14.16
C VAL A 511 0.46 -6.33 13.58
N GLY A 512 1.06 -5.44 14.38
CA GLY A 512 1.45 -4.10 13.91
C GLY A 512 0.24 -3.21 13.65
N GLY A 513 -0.39 -2.70 14.71
CA GLY A 513 -1.58 -1.86 14.57
C GLY A 513 -1.26 -0.53 13.88
N GLY A 514 -0.26 0.18 14.38
CA GLY A 514 0.35 1.33 13.70
C GLY A 514 1.33 0.86 12.61
N LEU A 515 2.43 0.23 13.03
CA LEU A 515 3.53 -0.22 12.18
C LEU A 515 3.77 -1.73 12.31
N ALA A 516 3.96 -2.41 11.17
CA ALA A 516 4.63 -3.70 11.09
C ALA A 516 5.92 -3.54 10.26
N VAL A 517 7.06 -3.96 10.82
CA VAL A 517 8.38 -3.93 10.20
C VAL A 517 8.96 -5.34 10.26
N ALA A 518 9.17 -5.97 9.10
CA ALA A 518 9.55 -7.37 9.00
C ALA A 518 10.58 -7.63 7.88
N PHE A 519 11.23 -8.80 7.92
CA PHE A 519 12.10 -9.33 6.86
C PHE A 519 13.27 -8.40 6.48
N ASP A 520 14.35 -8.39 7.27
CA ASP A 520 15.58 -7.60 7.06
C ASP A 520 15.36 -6.06 6.94
N SER A 521 14.13 -5.56 7.18
CA SER A 521 13.74 -4.16 7.00
C SER A 521 14.39 -3.18 7.98
N THR A 522 14.40 -1.90 7.59
CA THR A 522 14.79 -0.79 8.48
C THR A 522 13.70 0.27 8.60
N ALA A 523 13.49 0.79 9.81
CA ALA A 523 12.56 1.88 10.07
C ALA A 523 13.18 2.97 10.97
N THR A 524 13.15 4.22 10.51
CA THR A 524 13.55 5.40 11.30
C THR A 524 12.34 6.27 11.61
N VAL A 525 12.12 6.56 12.89
CA VAL A 525 10.99 7.35 13.39
C VAL A 525 11.53 8.54 14.17
N GLU A 526 11.35 9.76 13.64
CA GLU A 526 11.90 11.00 14.19
C GLU A 526 10.79 12.01 14.48
N ASN A 527 10.77 12.59 15.69
CA ASN A 527 9.80 13.61 16.12
C ASN A 527 8.33 13.24 15.83
N SER A 528 7.96 11.95 15.97
CA SER A 528 6.70 11.39 15.45
C SER A 528 5.87 10.67 16.51
N TRP A 529 4.57 10.49 16.25
CA TRP A 529 3.63 9.84 17.17
C TRP A 529 3.03 8.56 16.58
N ILE A 530 3.16 7.44 17.29
CA ILE A 530 2.48 6.17 17.00
C ILE A 530 1.47 5.93 18.12
N LYS A 531 0.20 6.27 17.90
CA LYS A 531 -0.79 6.38 18.99
C LYS A 531 -2.14 5.73 18.75
N ASP A 532 -2.75 5.24 19.82
CA ASP A 532 -4.15 4.77 19.86
C ASP A 532 -4.50 3.64 18.85
N ASN A 533 -3.49 3.05 18.18
CA ASN A 533 -3.67 2.00 17.19
C ASN A 533 -4.03 0.66 17.89
N THR A 534 -4.73 -0.23 17.19
CA THR A 534 -5.22 -1.50 17.72
C THR A 534 -4.73 -2.70 16.90
N ALA A 535 -4.26 -3.75 17.58
CA ALA A 535 -3.89 -5.02 16.95
C ALA A 535 -4.60 -6.21 17.63
N GLY A 536 -4.91 -7.24 16.85
CA GLY A 536 -5.45 -8.48 17.37
C GLY A 536 -4.43 -9.29 18.18
N PHE A 537 -3.15 -9.26 17.82
CA PHE A 537 -2.12 -10.09 18.46
C PHE A 537 -1.00 -9.26 19.07
N PHE A 538 -0.05 -8.77 18.28
CA PHE A 538 1.24 -8.26 18.79
C PHE A 538 1.57 -6.88 18.24
N GLY A 539 2.28 -6.07 19.04
CA GLY A 539 2.86 -4.80 18.57
C GLY A 539 1.81 -3.80 18.13
N ALA A 540 0.85 -3.44 18.98
CA ALA A 540 -0.26 -2.59 18.51
C ALA A 540 0.18 -1.18 18.10
N GLY A 541 1.23 -0.62 18.72
CA GLY A 541 1.95 0.51 18.16
C GLY A 541 2.92 0.07 17.06
N LEU A 542 3.93 -0.71 17.44
CA LEU A 542 5.00 -1.23 16.57
C LEU A 542 5.18 -2.74 16.77
N PHE A 543 5.18 -3.49 15.68
CA PHE A 543 5.68 -4.86 15.59
C PHE A 543 6.99 -4.86 14.77
N ASN A 544 8.04 -5.49 15.29
CA ASN A 544 9.38 -5.56 14.68
C ASN A 544 9.90 -7.01 14.73
N GLU A 545 10.11 -7.62 13.56
CA GLU A 545 10.51 -9.03 13.37
C GLU A 545 11.72 -9.09 12.41
N ASP A 546 12.84 -9.69 12.83
CA ASP A 546 14.07 -9.81 12.03
C ASP A 546 14.47 -8.50 11.30
N SER A 547 14.33 -7.36 12.01
CA SER A 547 14.38 -5.99 11.45
C SER A 547 14.97 -4.99 12.45
N VAL A 548 15.36 -3.80 11.97
CA VAL A 548 15.95 -2.73 12.80
C VAL A 548 15.07 -1.48 12.81
N THR A 549 14.46 -1.16 13.97
CA THR A 549 13.70 0.08 14.16
C THR A 549 14.39 1.04 15.12
N THR A 550 14.59 2.29 14.71
CA THR A 550 15.12 3.38 15.56
C THR A 550 14.07 4.45 15.79
N LEU A 551 13.78 4.76 17.05
CA LEU A 551 12.91 5.88 17.45
C LEU A 551 13.73 7.00 18.11
N ARG A 552 13.52 8.25 17.66
CA ARG A 552 14.18 9.46 18.15
C ARG A 552 13.13 10.53 18.45
N ASP A 553 13.16 11.08 19.67
CA ASP A 553 12.30 12.21 20.09
C ASP A 553 10.79 11.97 19.82
N SER A 554 10.36 10.71 19.93
CA SER A 554 9.05 10.22 19.45
C SER A 554 8.23 9.61 20.59
N GLU A 555 6.94 9.35 20.36
CA GLU A 555 6.10 8.65 21.34
C GLU A 555 5.30 7.47 20.76
N VAL A 556 5.23 6.37 21.52
CA VAL A 556 4.39 5.19 21.26
C VAL A 556 3.37 5.09 22.39
N VAL A 557 2.14 5.61 22.19
CA VAL A 557 1.21 5.90 23.30
C VAL A 557 -0.20 5.37 23.08
N GLY A 558 -0.80 4.77 24.12
CA GLY A 558 -2.22 4.40 24.12
C GLY A 558 -2.62 3.23 23.21
N ASN A 559 -1.67 2.60 22.51
CA ASN A 559 -1.92 1.51 21.57
C ASN A 559 -2.37 0.22 22.29
N ARG A 560 -3.20 -0.60 21.63
CA ARG A 560 -3.99 -1.67 22.27
C ARG A 560 -3.89 -3.01 21.54
N ALA A 561 -3.19 -3.98 22.14
CA ALA A 561 -3.12 -5.37 21.66
C ALA A 561 -4.18 -6.22 22.40
N VAL A 562 -5.25 -6.65 21.73
CA VAL A 562 -6.53 -7.02 22.40
C VAL A 562 -6.99 -8.49 22.29
N GLY A 563 -6.31 -9.35 21.53
CA GLY A 563 -6.66 -10.77 21.43
C GLY A 563 -6.22 -11.62 22.64
N PRO A 564 -6.55 -12.93 22.66
CA PRO A 564 -6.38 -13.79 23.83
C PRO A 564 -4.92 -14.03 24.22
N PHE A 565 -3.99 -13.93 23.27
CA PHE A 565 -2.55 -14.14 23.48
C PHE A 565 -1.74 -12.84 23.42
N ALA A 566 -2.41 -11.69 23.33
CA ALA A 566 -1.81 -10.43 22.91
C ALA A 566 -0.78 -9.86 23.90
N ARG A 567 0.32 -9.32 23.39
CA ARG A 567 1.48 -8.79 24.13
C ARG A 567 2.12 -7.61 23.39
N GLY A 568 2.84 -6.76 24.12
CA GLY A 568 3.56 -5.64 23.52
C GLY A 568 2.58 -4.65 22.89
N GLY A 569 1.70 -4.08 23.71
CA GLY A 569 0.72 -3.08 23.27
C GLY A 569 1.39 -1.89 22.61
N GLY A 570 2.48 -1.39 23.21
CA GLY A 570 3.32 -0.36 22.60
C GLY A 570 4.20 -0.95 21.50
N ILE A 571 5.16 -1.80 21.91
CA ILE A 571 6.17 -2.39 21.05
C ILE A 571 6.23 -3.91 21.29
N PHE A 572 6.29 -4.69 20.22
CA PHE A 572 6.65 -6.10 20.25
C PHE A 572 7.83 -6.31 19.31
N ASN A 573 8.97 -6.68 19.88
CA ASN A 573 10.22 -6.94 19.17
C ASN A 573 10.52 -8.44 19.25
N THR A 574 10.86 -9.08 18.13
CA THR A 574 10.97 -10.54 18.05
C THR A 574 11.99 -11.02 17.02
N ASP A 575 12.25 -12.32 17.02
CA ASP A 575 13.12 -13.06 16.09
C ASP A 575 14.34 -12.28 15.59
N GLY A 576 15.28 -11.99 16.50
CA GLY A 576 16.55 -11.31 16.19
C GLY A 576 16.49 -9.77 16.11
N GLY A 577 15.31 -9.18 15.92
CA GLY A 577 15.13 -7.75 15.68
C GLY A 577 15.71 -6.81 16.75
N GLU A 578 16.09 -5.60 16.32
CA GLU A 578 16.58 -4.51 17.17
C GLU A 578 15.58 -3.36 17.24
N VAL A 579 15.30 -2.85 18.45
CA VAL A 579 14.61 -1.57 18.66
C VAL A 579 15.45 -0.64 19.53
N THR A 580 15.90 0.49 18.98
CA THR A 580 16.70 1.48 19.70
C THR A 580 15.89 2.76 19.96
N LEU A 581 15.74 3.13 21.24
CA LEU A 581 14.96 4.27 21.73
C LEU A 581 15.87 5.41 22.21
N HIS A 582 15.69 6.59 21.62
CA HIS A 582 16.35 7.83 22.06
C HIS A 582 15.34 8.92 22.37
N ARG A 583 15.39 9.50 23.58
CA ARG A 583 14.44 10.52 24.09
C ARG A 583 12.98 10.16 23.80
N THR A 584 12.66 8.86 23.82
CA THR A 584 11.41 8.30 23.29
C THR A 584 10.55 7.74 24.41
N LYS A 585 9.25 7.98 24.33
CA LYS A 585 8.27 7.64 25.38
C LYS A 585 7.35 6.51 24.93
N VAL A 586 7.27 5.44 25.71
CA VAL A 586 6.36 4.30 25.47
C VAL A 586 5.40 4.18 26.64
N ALA A 587 4.20 4.77 26.52
CA ALA A 587 3.33 4.98 27.67
C ALA A 587 1.84 4.69 27.45
N HIS A 588 1.14 4.30 28.52
CA HIS A 588 -0.31 4.02 28.53
C HIS A 588 -0.80 2.94 27.56
N ASN A 589 0.11 2.17 26.93
CA ASN A 589 -0.26 1.11 26.02
C ASN A 589 -0.83 -0.10 26.79
N PHE A 590 -1.71 -0.86 26.14
CA PHE A 590 -2.43 -1.99 26.70
C PHE A 590 -2.16 -3.28 25.93
N ALA A 591 -1.96 -4.38 26.66
CA ALA A 591 -2.02 -5.73 26.13
C ALA A 591 -2.89 -6.64 27.00
N THR A 592 -3.50 -7.69 26.42
CA THR A 592 -4.24 -8.71 27.18
C THR A 592 -3.33 -9.47 28.15
N LEU A 593 -2.11 -9.82 27.73
CA LEU A 593 -1.09 -10.50 28.54
C LEU A 593 0.12 -9.58 28.80
N PRO A 594 0.87 -9.77 29.90
CA PRO A 594 2.09 -9.01 30.15
C PRO A 594 3.15 -9.23 29.05
N PRO A 595 3.90 -8.18 28.64
CA PRO A 595 3.80 -6.77 29.04
C PRO A 595 2.87 -5.94 28.13
N GLY A 596 2.45 -4.79 28.64
CA GLY A 596 1.68 -3.79 27.89
C GLY A 596 2.54 -2.80 27.10
N GLY A 597 3.72 -2.45 27.61
CA GLY A 597 4.64 -1.52 26.94
C GLY A 597 5.46 -2.22 25.88
N ILE A 598 6.64 -2.73 26.25
CA ILE A 598 7.60 -3.37 25.35
C ILE A 598 7.74 -4.86 25.68
N PHE A 599 7.41 -5.74 24.75
CA PHE A 599 7.86 -7.13 24.76
C PHE A 599 9.11 -7.26 23.90
N ASN A 600 10.18 -7.83 24.46
CA ASN A 600 11.38 -8.21 23.70
C ASN A 600 11.53 -9.73 23.68
N GLY A 601 11.69 -10.30 22.48
CA GLY A 601 11.89 -11.73 22.25
C GLY A 601 13.21 -12.26 22.81
N LEU A 602 13.42 -13.56 22.69
CA LEU A 602 14.72 -14.18 22.97
C LEU A 602 15.60 -14.03 21.71
N GLY A 603 16.83 -13.53 21.88
CA GLY A 603 17.73 -13.19 20.77
C GLY A 603 17.58 -11.76 20.24
N SER A 604 16.42 -11.15 20.40
CA SER A 604 16.12 -9.76 20.05
C SER A 604 16.69 -8.75 21.05
N THR A 605 16.97 -7.52 20.61
CA THR A 605 17.60 -6.46 21.42
C THR A 605 16.71 -5.21 21.51
N VAL A 606 16.58 -4.64 22.71
CA VAL A 606 16.00 -3.30 22.90
C VAL A 606 16.96 -2.43 23.69
N THR A 607 17.28 -1.25 23.16
CA THR A 607 18.20 -0.26 23.75
C THR A 607 17.44 1.01 24.11
N LEU A 608 17.76 1.63 25.26
CA LEU A 608 17.18 2.90 25.71
C LEU A 608 18.27 3.87 26.16
N ASP A 609 18.11 5.16 25.85
CA ASP A 609 18.93 6.22 26.46
C ASP A 609 18.37 6.72 27.80
N ASP A 610 19.17 7.51 28.51
CA ASP A 610 18.90 8.08 29.84
C ASP A 610 17.67 9.01 29.91
N LYS A 611 17.04 9.27 28.76
CA LYS A 611 15.91 10.19 28.57
C LYS A 611 14.68 9.50 27.98
N SER A 612 14.79 8.21 27.65
CA SER A 612 13.66 7.40 27.18
C SER A 612 12.88 6.83 28.36
N ALA A 613 11.56 6.71 28.21
CA ALA A 613 10.67 6.41 29.33
C ALA A 613 9.56 5.43 28.94
N VAL A 614 9.60 4.22 29.52
CA VAL A 614 8.53 3.22 29.40
C VAL A 614 7.71 3.23 30.68
N THR A 615 6.48 3.78 30.65
CA THR A 615 5.74 4.07 31.89
C THR A 615 4.22 3.90 31.77
N ALA A 616 3.56 3.54 32.88
CA ALA A 616 2.10 3.45 33.00
C ALA A 616 1.39 2.54 31.96
N ASN A 617 2.11 1.59 31.38
CA ASN A 617 1.55 0.59 30.46
C ASN A 617 0.88 -0.56 31.25
N ARG A 618 -0.07 -1.27 30.63
CA ARG A 618 -0.87 -2.32 31.29
C ARG A 618 -0.83 -3.64 30.50
N PRO A 619 -0.50 -4.79 31.12
CA PRO A 619 -0.41 -5.01 32.57
C PRO A 619 0.90 -4.54 33.23
N THR A 620 2.00 -4.47 32.48
CA THR A 620 3.33 -4.03 32.94
C THR A 620 4.09 -3.25 31.86
N ASN A 621 5.16 -2.54 32.22
CA ASN A 621 5.99 -1.78 31.27
C ASN A 621 6.77 -2.67 30.30
N CYS A 622 7.59 -3.61 30.79
CA CYS A 622 8.49 -4.40 29.94
C CYS A 622 8.55 -5.90 30.23
N PHE A 623 9.08 -6.65 29.26
CA PHE A 623 9.63 -8.01 29.41
C PHE A 623 10.93 -8.11 28.61
N ASN A 624 12.00 -8.63 29.23
CA ASN A 624 13.33 -8.83 28.62
C ASN A 624 13.98 -7.55 28.02
N VAL A 625 13.78 -6.40 28.67
CA VAL A 625 14.37 -5.11 28.28
C VAL A 625 15.29 -4.62 29.41
N PRO A 626 16.61 -4.45 29.18
CA PRO A 626 17.52 -3.82 30.14
C PRO A 626 17.10 -2.40 30.49
N ASP A 627 17.38 -1.96 31.72
CA ASP A 627 17.15 -0.59 32.22
C ASP A 627 15.70 -0.04 32.09
N CYS A 628 14.73 -0.88 31.72
CA CYS A 628 13.32 -0.50 31.69
C CYS A 628 12.73 -0.44 33.10
N PHE A 629 12.32 0.77 33.50
CA PHE A 629 11.73 1.05 34.81
C PHE A 629 10.34 0.39 34.97
N ALA A 630 10.08 -0.18 36.16
CA ALA A 630 8.87 -0.94 36.49
C ALA A 630 7.70 -0.05 36.92
#